data_AF-A0A821UFH8-F1
#
_entry.id   AF-A0A821UFH8-F1
#
_cell.length_a   1.000
_cell.length_b   1.000
_cell.length_c   1.000
_cell.angle_alpha   90.00
_cell.angle_beta   90.00
_cell.angle_gamma   90.00
#
_symmetry.space_group_name_H-M   'P 1'
#
loop_
_entity.id
_entity.type
_entity.pdbx_description
1 polymer ?
#
loop_
_entity_poly.entity_id
_entity_poly.type
_entity_poly.pdbx_seq_one_letter_code
_entity_poly.pdbx_strand_id
1 'polypeptide(L)'
;MIQTMQSRNDTKSILEHLANEMIYEIFEYLDYYDVYNGFCDLNKRFQYLVLYSSAPITINTPVVSKSKFQDYYRNIVIPNKHRINVLSLSNPLAVDIVLSPSRII
;
A
#
# COMPACT_ATOMS: atom_id res chain seq x y z
N MET A 1 15.19 21.69 43.25
CA MET A 1 15.36 20.63 42.23
C MET A 1 14.20 20.76 41.25
N ILE A 2 14.38 21.50 40.16
CA ILE A 2 13.32 21.74 39.16
C ILE A 2 13.55 20.72 38.05
N GLN A 3 12.65 19.73 37.94
CA GLN A 3 12.62 18.84 36.78
C GLN A 3 12.00 19.62 35.62
N THR A 4 12.84 20.09 34.70
CA THR A 4 12.39 20.52 33.38
C THR A 4 11.84 19.32 32.64
N MET A 5 10.51 19.26 32.49
CA MET A 5 9.87 18.43 31.47
C MET A 5 10.30 18.96 30.11
N GLN A 6 11.33 18.36 29.53
CA GLN A 6 11.62 18.49 28.11
C GLN A 6 10.46 17.84 27.36
N SER A 7 9.52 18.65 26.88
CA SER A 7 8.62 18.25 25.80
C SER A 7 9.52 17.82 24.64
N ARG A 8 9.50 16.52 24.34
CA ARG A 8 10.01 16.00 23.07
C ARG A 8 9.22 16.74 21.99
N ASN A 9 9.87 17.61 21.25
CA ASN A 9 9.35 18.07 19.97
C ASN A 9 9.40 16.86 19.04
N ASP A 10 8.39 15.99 19.15
CA ASP A 10 8.11 14.99 18.14
C ASP A 10 7.74 15.78 16.89
N THR A 11 8.70 15.94 15.97
CA THR A 11 8.51 16.62 14.69
C THR A 11 7.59 15.76 13.83
N LYS A 12 6.30 15.76 14.16
CA LYS A 12 5.27 15.11 13.36
C LYS A 12 5.28 15.77 11.99
N SER A 13 5.39 14.94 10.95
CA SER A 13 5.30 15.42 9.58
C SER A 13 3.98 16.18 9.39
N ILE A 14 3.99 17.24 8.57
CA ILE A 14 2.76 17.96 8.18
C ILE A 14 1.75 16.98 7.56
N LEU A 15 2.25 15.93 6.89
CA LEU A 15 1.45 14.85 6.34
C LEU A 15 0.60 14.14 7.42
N GLU A 16 1.10 14.00 8.65
CA GLU A 16 0.36 13.37 9.75
C GLU A 16 -0.81 14.21 10.27
N HIS A 17 -0.88 15.48 9.89
CA HIS A 17 -1.95 16.39 10.28
C HIS A 17 -3.05 16.51 9.21
N LEU A 18 -2.82 16.01 8.00
CA LEU A 18 -3.85 15.98 6.96
C LEU A 18 -5.01 15.09 7.40
N ALA A 19 -6.23 15.42 6.95
CA ALA A 19 -7.41 14.58 7.14
C ALA A 19 -7.28 13.28 6.32
N ASN A 20 -8.02 12.22 6.69
CA ASN A 20 -7.92 10.92 6.00
C ASN A 20 -8.33 11.02 4.54
N GLU A 21 -9.33 11.86 4.26
CA GLU A 21 -9.86 12.17 2.93
C GLU A 21 -8.77 12.70 2.01
N MET A 22 -7.97 13.67 2.50
CA MET A 22 -6.84 14.22 1.74
C MET A 22 -5.75 13.17 1.47
N ILE A 23 -5.52 12.25 2.43
CA ILE A 23 -4.55 11.16 2.23
C ILE A 23 -5.06 10.18 1.17
N TYR A 24 -6.36 9.87 1.16
CA TYR A 24 -6.94 9.01 0.12
C TYR A 24 -6.86 9.68 -1.24
N GLU A 25 -7.16 10.98 -1.34
CA GLU A 25 -6.97 11.73 -2.59
C GLU A 25 -5.52 11.64 -3.09
N ILE A 26 -4.52 11.74 -2.20
CA ILE A 26 -3.11 11.54 -2.59
C ILE A 26 -2.86 10.12 -3.08
N PHE A 27 -3.41 9.11 -2.40
CA PHE A 27 -3.24 7.70 -2.78
C PHE A 27 -3.88 7.39 -4.14
N GLU A 28 -4.93 8.09 -4.57
CA GLU A 28 -5.54 7.90 -5.90
C GLU A 28 -4.58 8.24 -7.06
N TYR A 29 -3.60 9.12 -6.83
CA TYR A 29 -2.59 9.47 -7.83
C TYR A 29 -1.38 8.51 -7.85
N LEU A 30 -1.30 7.58 -6.90
CA LEU A 30 -0.15 6.70 -6.72
C LEU A 30 -0.48 5.25 -7.08
N ASP A 31 0.56 4.50 -7.46
CA ASP A 31 0.43 3.06 -7.54
C ASP A 31 0.26 2.45 -6.14
N TYR A 32 -0.62 1.46 -5.99
CA TYR A 32 -0.84 0.85 -4.69
C TYR A 32 0.40 0.14 -4.14
N TYR A 33 1.32 -0.35 -4.99
CA TYR A 33 2.61 -0.85 -4.54
C TYR A 33 3.43 0.24 -3.85
N ASP A 34 3.48 1.44 -4.44
CA ASP A 34 4.21 2.58 -3.89
C ASP A 34 3.55 3.09 -2.60
N VAL A 35 2.21 3.13 -2.57
CA VAL A 35 1.44 3.44 -1.35
C VAL A 35 1.75 2.46 -0.23
N TYR A 36 1.72 1.15 -0.53
CA TYR A 36 1.98 0.13 0.47
C TYR A 36 3.39 0.25 1.04
N ASN A 37 4.42 0.29 0.18
CA ASN A 37 5.80 0.31 0.64
C ASN A 37 6.18 1.65 1.29
N GLY A 38 5.62 2.76 0.82
CA GLY A 38 5.95 4.09 1.30
C GLY A 38 5.24 4.48 2.60
N PHE A 39 4.01 3.99 2.82
CA PHE A 39 3.13 4.50 3.88
C PHE A 39 2.73 3.47 4.93
N CYS A 40 2.73 2.16 4.63
CA CYS A 40 2.20 1.15 5.55
C CYS A 40 2.96 1.07 6.89
N ASP A 41 4.26 1.38 6.88
CA ASP A 41 5.13 1.27 8.07
C ASP A 41 5.42 2.62 8.75
N LEU A 42 4.82 3.73 8.30
CA LEU A 42 5.09 5.06 8.87
C LEU A 42 4.55 5.19 10.30
N ASN A 43 3.29 4.82 10.52
CA ASN A 43 2.66 4.77 11.83
C ASN A 43 1.32 3.99 11.74
N LYS A 44 0.71 3.72 12.89
CA LYS A 44 -0.55 2.97 12.99
C LYS A 44 -1.69 3.58 12.17
N ARG A 45 -1.75 4.91 12.06
CA ARG A 45 -2.78 5.59 11.27
C ARG A 45 -2.61 5.28 9.78
N PHE A 46 -1.41 5.46 9.22
CA PHE A 46 -1.18 5.15 7.81
C PHE A 46 -1.29 3.66 7.51
N GLN A 47 -0.80 2.79 8.40
CA GLN A 47 -1.03 1.35 8.27
C GLN A 47 -2.53 1.04 8.14
N TYR A 48 -3.37 1.69 8.96
CA TYR A 48 -4.79 1.48 8.90
C TYR A 48 -5.41 1.99 7.58
N LEU A 49 -4.99 3.19 7.14
CA LEU A 49 -5.45 3.80 5.89
C LEU A 49 -5.09 2.95 4.66
N VAL A 50 -3.91 2.32 4.65
CA VAL A 50 -3.48 1.46 3.54
C VAL A 50 -4.25 0.13 3.56
N LEU A 51 -4.28 -0.56 4.70
CA LEU A 51 -4.74 -1.96 4.78
C LEU A 51 -6.26 -2.13 4.89
N TYR A 52 -6.98 -1.18 5.50
CA TYR A 52 -8.41 -1.33 5.82
C TYR A 52 -9.31 -0.33 5.11
N SER A 53 -8.78 0.44 4.16
CA SER A 53 -9.60 1.35 3.36
C SER A 53 -10.52 0.58 2.42
N SER A 54 -11.71 1.11 2.20
CA SER A 54 -12.62 0.68 1.14
C SER A 54 -12.35 1.39 -0.19
N ALA A 55 -11.40 2.32 -0.23
CA ALA A 55 -11.06 3.07 -1.43
C ALA A 55 -10.57 2.13 -2.54
N PRO A 56 -11.01 2.36 -3.79
CA PRO A 56 -10.53 1.61 -4.94
C PRO A 56 -9.03 1.83 -5.12
N ILE A 57 -8.34 0.80 -5.59
CA ILE A 57 -6.88 0.85 -5.80
C ILE A 57 -6.54 0.56 -7.25
N THR A 58 -5.48 1.23 -7.70
CA THR A 58 -4.81 0.98 -8.97
C THR A 58 -3.54 0.20 -8.71
N ILE A 59 -3.38 -0.93 -9.39
CA ILE A 59 -2.17 -1.75 -9.33
C ILE A 59 -1.54 -1.79 -10.71
N ASN A 60 -0.32 -1.29 -10.80
CA ASN A 60 0.60 -1.47 -11.92
C ASN A 60 1.64 -2.47 -11.46
N THR A 61 1.60 -3.66 -12.06
CA THR A 61 2.50 -4.74 -11.64
C THR A 61 3.95 -4.33 -11.84
N PRO A 62 4.76 -4.29 -10.77
CA PRO A 62 6.13 -3.79 -10.86
C PRO A 62 6.98 -4.77 -11.67
N VAL A 63 7.92 -4.24 -12.45
CA VAL A 63 8.91 -5.04 -13.18
C VAL A 63 9.98 -5.51 -12.18
N VAL A 64 9.71 -6.63 -11.53
CA VAL A 64 10.55 -7.25 -10.49
C VAL A 64 10.81 -8.72 -10.79
N SER A 65 11.75 -9.33 -10.06
CA SER A 65 12.01 -10.77 -10.14
C SER A 65 10.76 -11.59 -9.81
N LYS A 66 10.69 -12.82 -10.32
CA LYS A 66 9.56 -13.74 -10.10
C LYS A 66 9.22 -13.94 -8.62
N SER A 67 10.24 -14.10 -7.76
CA SER A 67 10.04 -14.28 -6.32
C SER A 67 9.39 -13.05 -5.68
N LYS A 68 9.94 -11.85 -5.94
CA LYS A 68 9.38 -10.58 -5.47
C LYS A 68 7.95 -10.36 -5.98
N PHE A 69 7.69 -10.74 -7.24
CA PHE A 69 6.35 -10.66 -7.79
C PHE A 69 5.38 -11.63 -7.10
N GLN A 70 5.81 -12.86 -6.80
CA GLN A 70 4.97 -13.82 -6.06
C GLN A 70 4.65 -13.33 -4.64
N ASP A 71 5.62 -12.75 -3.95
CA ASP A 71 5.43 -12.16 -2.62
C ASP A 71 4.47 -10.98 -2.69
N TYR A 72 4.66 -10.08 -3.66
CA TYR A 72 3.76 -8.96 -3.94
C TYR A 72 2.33 -9.45 -4.22
N TYR A 73 2.19 -10.44 -5.11
CA TYR A 73 0.89 -10.98 -5.49
C TYR A 73 0.16 -11.60 -4.29
N ARG A 74 0.86 -12.40 -3.47
CA ARG A 74 0.27 -13.06 -2.29
C ARG A 74 -0.12 -12.09 -1.19
N ASN A 75 0.72 -11.09 -0.93
CA ASN A 75 0.56 -10.22 0.24
C ASN A 75 -0.22 -8.93 -0.07
N ILE A 76 -0.26 -8.49 -1.33
CA ILE A 76 -0.85 -7.20 -1.72
C ILE A 76 -2.02 -7.41 -2.68
N VAL A 77 -1.82 -8.10 -3.79
CA VAL A 77 -2.84 -8.25 -4.83
C VAL A 77 -4.02 -9.11 -4.37
N ILE A 78 -3.75 -10.32 -3.85
CA ILE A 78 -4.81 -11.25 -3.42
C ILE A 78 -5.68 -10.64 -2.30
N PRO A 79 -5.12 -10.10 -1.19
CA PRO A 79 -5.94 -9.60 -0.10
C PRO A 79 -6.80 -8.39 -0.50
N ASN A 80 -6.30 -7.58 -1.43
CA ASN A 80 -6.98 -6.38 -1.89
C ASN A 80 -7.78 -6.59 -3.19
N LYS A 81 -7.95 -7.83 -3.66
CA LYS A 81 -8.62 -8.13 -4.94
C LYS A 81 -9.99 -7.47 -5.10
N HIS A 82 -10.75 -7.38 -4.00
CA HIS A 82 -12.08 -6.76 -3.97
C HIS A 82 -12.07 -5.23 -4.15
N ARG A 83 -10.91 -4.58 -3.99
CA ARG A 83 -10.70 -3.12 -4.12
C ARG A 83 -10.05 -2.73 -5.45
N ILE A 84 -9.52 -3.69 -6.21
CA ILE A 84 -8.79 -3.41 -7.44
C ILE A 84 -9.78 -2.90 -8.49
N ASN A 85 -9.63 -1.63 -8.86
CA ASN A 85 -10.37 -1.04 -9.96
C ASN A 85 -9.61 -1.19 -11.29
N VAL A 86 -8.28 -1.02 -11.23
CA VAL A 86 -7.40 -1.14 -12.39
C VAL A 86 -6.23 -2.06 -12.06
N LEU A 87 -5.97 -3.03 -12.93
CA LEU A 87 -4.81 -3.90 -12.88
C LEU A 87 -4.05 -3.83 -14.20
N SER A 88 -2.91 -3.14 -14.20
CA SER A 88 -2.00 -3.09 -15.34
C SER A 88 -0.92 -4.17 -15.23
N LEU A 89 -0.87 -5.05 -16.23
CA LEU A 89 0.06 -6.17 -16.31
C LEU A 89 1.30 -5.79 -17.13
N SER A 90 2.12 -4.88 -16.60
CA SER A 90 3.39 -4.47 -17.22
C SER A 90 4.49 -5.52 -17.08
N ASN A 91 4.42 -6.39 -16.08
CA ASN A 91 5.36 -7.49 -15.90
C ASN A 91 4.89 -8.72 -16.72
N PRO A 92 5.66 -9.22 -17.70
CA PRO A 92 5.28 -10.40 -18.48
C PRO A 92 5.01 -11.64 -17.61
N LEU A 93 5.70 -11.78 -16.48
CA LEU A 93 5.49 -12.88 -15.52
C LEU A 93 4.14 -12.78 -14.80
N ALA A 94 3.56 -11.58 -14.74
CA ALA A 94 2.26 -11.37 -14.11
C ALA A 94 1.15 -12.02 -14.92
N VAL A 95 1.25 -12.07 -16.24
CA VAL A 95 0.26 -12.71 -17.10
C VAL A 95 0.11 -14.19 -16.74
N ASP A 96 1.21 -14.92 -16.66
CA ASP A 96 1.19 -16.34 -16.31
C ASP A 96 0.64 -16.59 -14.91
N ILE A 97 0.96 -15.74 -13.95
CA ILE A 97 0.56 -15.94 -12.55
C ILE A 97 -0.89 -15.52 -12.31
N VAL A 98 -1.29 -14.36 -12.82
CA VAL A 98 -2.64 -13.80 -12.64
C VAL A 98 -3.67 -14.56 -13.47
N LEU A 99 -3.33 -14.96 -14.70
CA LEU A 99 -4.25 -15.67 -15.60
C LEU A 99 -4.14 -17.20 -15.51
N SER A 100 -3.24 -17.73 -14.66
CA SER A 100 -3.19 -19.18 -14.45
C SER A 100 -4.53 -19.68 -13.87
N PRO A 101 -4.97 -20.88 -14.29
CA PRO A 101 -6.15 -21.50 -13.69
C PRO A 101 -5.98 -21.65 -12.19
N SER A 102 -7.03 -21.37 -11.42
CA SER A 102 -7.07 -21.70 -10.00
C SER A 102 -6.76 -23.18 -9.84
N ARG A 103 -5.65 -23.50 -9.16
CA ARG A 103 -5.38 -24.88 -8.76
C ARG A 103 -6.38 -25.22 -7.66
N ILE A 104 -7.40 -26.01 -8.02
CA ILE A 104 -8.26 -26.68 -7.05
C ILE A 104 -7.34 -27.70 -6.35
N ILE A 105 -7.07 -27.45 -5.06
CA ILE A 105 -6.40 -28.42 -4.17
C ILE A 105 -7.51 -29.07 -3.34
#